data_AF-A0A0V0RCE2-F1
#
_entry.id   AF-A0A0V0RCE2-F1
#
_cell.length_a   1.000
_cell.length_b   1.000
_cell.length_c   1.000
_cell.angle_alpha   90.00
_cell.angle_beta   90.00
_cell.angle_gamma   90.00
#
_symmetry.space_group_name_H-M   'P 1'
#
loop_
_entity.id
_entity.type
_entity.pdbx_description
1 polymer ?
#
loop_
_entity_poly.entity_id
_entity_poly.type
_entity_poly.pdbx_seq_one_letter_code
_entity_poly.pdbx_strand_id
1 'polypeptide(L)'
;LTVPELREAEKTWIRQVQVSAYGPGSHRRKDLQQFNPYLDEAGILRVGGRLAFSELPRETRNPMLLPHGDGVVKLLIQQVHEQQLHAGIDQTLAATRKRFWITRGRSAVKEVVRKCVVCRRVTARPFEQQMAE
;
A
#
# COMPACT_ATOMS: atom_id res chain seq x y z
N LEU A 1 -1.15 -21.18 -14.57
CA LEU A 1 -1.61 -20.32 -13.46
C LEU A 1 -3.03 -19.88 -13.75
N THR A 2 -3.99 -20.45 -13.04
CA THR A 2 -5.40 -20.04 -13.11
C THR A 2 -5.63 -18.75 -12.30
N VAL A 3 -6.72 -18.02 -12.57
CA VAL A 3 -7.05 -16.79 -11.81
C VAL A 3 -7.19 -17.05 -10.30
N PRO A 4 -7.80 -18.17 -9.85
CA PRO A 4 -7.80 -18.53 -8.43
C PRO A 4 -6.40 -18.74 -7.85
N GLU A 5 -5.50 -19.43 -8.56
CA GLU A 5 -4.12 -19.66 -8.10
C GLU A 5 -3.36 -18.35 -7.88
N LEU A 6 -3.54 -17.36 -8.76
CA LEU A 6 -2.90 -16.04 -8.60
C LEU A 6 -3.38 -15.31 -7.33
N ARG A 7 -4.67 -15.41 -7.01
CA ARG A 7 -5.26 -14.78 -5.82
C ARG A 7 -4.74 -15.42 -4.53
N GLU A 8 -4.62 -16.75 -4.52
CA GLU A 8 -4.08 -17.46 -3.36
C GLU A 8 -2.57 -17.22 -3.19
N ALA A 9 -1.83 -17.13 -4.30
CA ALA A 9 -0.42 -16.73 -4.26
C ALA A 9 -0.25 -15.32 -3.68
N GLU A 10 -1.08 -14.35 -4.10
CA GLU A 10 -1.06 -12.98 -3.58
C GLU A 10 -1.30 -12.95 -2.05
N LYS A 11 -2.32 -13.67 -1.58
CA LYS A 11 -2.62 -13.81 -0.14
C LYS A 11 -1.45 -14.41 0.63
N THR A 12 -0.79 -15.42 0.05
CA THR A 12 0.35 -16.11 0.68
C THR A 12 1.51 -15.15 0.87
N TRP A 13 1.86 -14.37 -0.15
CA TRP A 13 2.92 -13.36 -0.06
C TRP A 13 2.60 -12.28 0.98
N ILE A 14 1.36 -11.79 0.99
CA ILE A 14 0.92 -10.79 1.97
C ILE A 14 1.04 -11.32 3.40
N ARG A 15 0.59 -12.56 3.62
CA ARG A 15 0.71 -13.21 4.94
C ARG A 15 2.17 -13.33 5.36
N GLN A 16 3.06 -13.70 4.45
CA GLN A 16 4.50 -13.79 4.74
C GLN A 16 5.10 -12.44 5.12
N VAL A 17 4.76 -11.37 4.40
CA VAL A 17 5.18 -10.00 4.73
C VAL A 17 4.69 -9.60 6.13
N GLN A 18 3.43 -9.90 6.45
CA GLN A 18 2.84 -9.59 7.76
C GLN A 18 3.50 -10.36 8.90
N VAL A 19 3.75 -11.66 8.73
CA VAL A 19 4.43 -12.48 9.72
C VAL A 19 5.87 -12.00 9.93
N SER A 20 6.59 -11.70 8.85
CA SER A 20 7.96 -11.20 8.91
C SER A 20 8.05 -9.85 9.61
N ALA A 21 7.12 -8.93 9.35
CA ALA A 21 7.18 -7.57 9.90
C ALA A 21 6.56 -7.46 11.30
N TYR A 22 5.48 -8.20 11.56
CA TYR A 22 4.69 -8.03 12.78
C TYR A 22 4.83 -9.16 13.78
N GLY A 23 5.26 -10.35 13.35
CA GLY A 23 5.30 -11.55 14.17
C GLY A 23 3.94 -12.23 14.37
N PRO A 24 3.91 -13.39 15.03
CA PRO A 24 2.68 -14.08 15.38
C PRO A 24 1.86 -13.26 16.39
N GLY A 25 0.53 -13.35 16.34
CA GLY A 25 -0.34 -12.62 17.26
C GLY A 25 -0.32 -11.09 17.10
N SER A 26 0.09 -10.61 15.92
CA SER A 26 0.22 -9.19 15.56
C SER A 26 -1.02 -8.33 15.84
N HIS A 27 -2.22 -8.91 15.81
CA HIS A 27 -3.47 -8.24 16.18
C HIS A 27 -3.52 -7.75 17.65
N ARG A 28 -2.63 -8.22 18.53
CA ARG A 28 -2.52 -7.76 19.93
C ARG A 28 -1.40 -6.74 20.17
N ARG A 29 -0.66 -6.37 19.14
CA ARG A 29 0.44 -5.40 19.26
C ARG A 29 -0.08 -4.01 19.58
N LYS A 30 0.51 -3.36 20.59
CA LYS A 30 0.10 -2.03 21.07
C LYS A 30 0.24 -0.95 20.00
N ASP A 31 1.31 -0.98 19.20
CA ASP A 31 1.58 -0.01 18.13
C ASP A 31 0.61 -0.12 16.94
N LEU A 32 -0.10 -1.26 16.83
CA LEU A 32 -1.08 -1.50 15.78
C LEU A 32 -2.53 -1.30 16.26
N GLN A 33 -2.80 -1.19 17.56
CA GLN A 33 -4.17 -1.07 18.09
C GLN A 33 -4.94 0.14 17.56
N GLN A 34 -4.25 1.22 17.20
CA GLN A 34 -4.88 2.38 16.54
C GLN A 34 -5.61 2.03 15.24
N PHE A 35 -5.31 0.88 14.62
CA PHE A 35 -5.95 0.38 13.40
C PHE A 35 -7.05 -0.65 13.68
N ASN A 36 -7.39 -0.92 14.95
CA ASN A 36 -8.31 -1.98 15.37
C ASN A 36 -8.06 -3.30 14.61
N PRO A 37 -6.83 -3.84 14.68
CA PRO A 37 -6.41 -4.92 13.79
C PRO A 37 -7.07 -6.24 14.18
N TYR A 38 -7.47 -7.03 13.18
CA TYR A 38 -8.01 -8.37 13.38
C TYR A 38 -7.49 -9.33 12.30
N LEU A 39 -7.51 -10.63 12.59
CA LEU A 39 -7.16 -11.66 11.63
C LEU A 39 -8.44 -12.15 10.93
N ASP A 40 -8.40 -12.26 9.61
CA ASP A 40 -9.49 -12.89 8.87
C ASP A 40 -9.36 -14.42 8.77
N GLU A 41 -10.32 -15.06 8.10
CA GLU A 41 -10.37 -16.51 7.87
C GLU A 41 -9.12 -17.05 7.17
N ALA A 42 -8.42 -16.22 6.38
CA ALA A 42 -7.17 -16.60 5.72
C ALA A 42 -5.92 -16.36 6.57
N GLY A 43 -6.09 -15.87 7.81
CA GLY A 43 -5.01 -15.48 8.71
C GLY A 43 -4.28 -14.21 8.29
N ILE A 44 -4.93 -13.35 7.49
CA ILE A 44 -4.39 -12.06 7.06
C ILE A 44 -4.80 -11.00 8.07
N LEU A 45 -3.84 -10.17 8.48
CA LEU A 45 -4.07 -9.03 9.36
C LEU A 45 -4.76 -7.90 8.58
N ARG A 46 -5.94 -7.50 9.01
CA ARG A 46 -6.74 -6.44 8.39
C ARG A 46 -7.07 -5.34 9.38
N VAL A 47 -7.36 -4.17 8.83
CA VAL A 47 -7.84 -3.00 9.59
C VAL A 47 -9.34 -3.13 9.82
N GLY A 48 -9.75 -3.03 11.08
CA GLY A 48 -11.16 -2.99 11.48
C GLY A 48 -11.68 -1.57 11.64
N GLY A 49 -13.00 -1.43 11.89
CA GLY A 49 -13.58 -0.19 12.41
C GLY A 49 -14.70 0.42 11.57
N ARG A 50 -14.65 1.75 11.40
CA ARG A 50 -15.80 2.63 11.11
C ARG A 50 -16.59 2.31 9.84
N LEU A 51 -16.00 1.63 8.86
CA LEU A 51 -16.65 1.29 7.60
C LEU A 51 -17.38 -0.06 7.62
N ALA A 52 -17.50 -0.71 8.79
CA ALA A 52 -18.12 -2.03 8.94
C ALA A 52 -19.51 -2.10 8.29
N PHE A 53 -20.34 -1.06 8.46
CA PHE A 53 -21.72 -0.99 7.96
C PHE A 53 -21.87 -0.33 6.58
N SER A 54 -20.77 -0.02 5.89
CA SER A 54 -20.86 0.53 4.53
C SER A 54 -21.15 -0.56 3.50
N GLU A 55 -21.77 -0.19 2.37
CA GLU A 55 -22.00 -1.09 1.22
C GLU A 55 -20.73 -1.29 0.35
N LEU A 56 -19.57 -0.89 0.86
CA LEU A 56 -18.31 -0.99 0.14
C LEU A 56 -17.84 -2.46 0.04
N PRO A 57 -17.05 -2.80 -0.98
CA PRO A 57 -16.38 -4.10 -1.05
C PRO A 57 -15.59 -4.38 0.23
N ARG A 58 -15.55 -5.65 0.65
CA ARG A 58 -14.86 -6.09 1.87
C ARG A 58 -13.40 -5.61 1.93
N GLU A 59 -12.70 -5.68 0.80
CA GLU A 59 -11.30 -5.22 0.70
C GLU A 59 -11.13 -3.73 1.00
N THR A 60 -12.12 -2.91 0.66
CA THR A 60 -12.12 -1.47 0.94
C THR A 60 -12.53 -1.19 2.38
N ARG A 61 -13.49 -1.96 2.91
CA ARG A 61 -13.94 -1.82 4.31
C ARG A 61 -12.88 -2.23 5.30
N ASN A 62 -12.19 -3.33 4.99
CA ASN A 62 -11.21 -3.96 5.85
C ASN A 62 -9.91 -4.23 5.07
N PRO A 63 -9.18 -3.16 4.71
CA PRO A 63 -7.95 -3.30 3.94
C PRO A 63 -6.89 -4.09 4.72
N MET A 64 -6.03 -4.80 3.99
CA MET A 64 -4.94 -5.58 4.57
C MET A 64 -3.87 -4.66 5.12
N LEU A 65 -3.46 -4.87 6.38
CA LEU A 65 -2.49 -4.03 7.07
C LEU A 65 -1.07 -4.42 6.66
N LEU A 66 -0.31 -3.47 6.10
CA LEU A 66 1.03 -3.72 5.54
C LEU A 66 2.11 -2.79 6.12
N PRO A 67 3.37 -3.27 6.25
CA PRO A 67 4.50 -2.46 6.71
C PRO A 67 4.99 -1.50 5.61
N HIS A 68 5.41 -0.27 5.94
CA HIS A 68 5.97 0.68 4.94
C HIS A 68 7.36 0.32 4.41
N GLY A 69 8.12 -0.49 5.14
CA GLY A 69 9.54 -0.75 4.85
C GLY A 69 9.80 -1.90 3.88
N ASP A 70 8.79 -2.71 3.60
CA ASP A 70 8.96 -3.97 2.87
C ASP A 70 9.02 -3.78 1.35
N GLY A 71 9.87 -4.56 0.68
CA GLY A 71 10.09 -4.48 -0.76
C GLY A 71 8.85 -4.83 -1.58
N VAL A 72 8.09 -5.85 -1.17
CA VAL A 72 6.83 -6.24 -1.82
C VAL A 72 5.81 -5.11 -1.70
N VAL A 73 5.75 -4.44 -0.55
CA VAL A 73 4.84 -3.31 -0.34
C VAL A 73 5.19 -2.15 -1.27
N LYS A 74 6.48 -1.86 -1.50
CA LYS A 74 6.90 -0.84 -2.47
C LYS A 74 6.48 -1.20 -3.89
N LEU A 75 6.58 -2.47 -4.29
CA LEU A 75 6.12 -2.96 -5.59
C LEU A 75 4.60 -2.83 -5.74
N LEU A 76 3.83 -3.15 -4.70
CA LEU A 76 2.37 -2.96 -4.69
C LEU A 76 1.99 -1.49 -4.88
N ILE A 77 2.67 -0.57 -4.17
CA ILE A 77 2.46 0.87 -4.35
C ILE A 77 2.80 1.28 -5.80
N GLN A 78 3.92 0.81 -6.33
CA GLN A 78 4.35 1.13 -7.71
C GLN A 78 3.31 0.66 -8.73
N GLN A 79 2.82 -0.57 -8.59
CA GLN A 79 1.77 -1.11 -9.44
C GLN A 79 0.50 -0.24 -9.37
N VAL A 80 0.06 0.14 -8.17
CA VAL A 80 -1.12 1.02 -8.01
C VAL A 80 -0.87 2.39 -8.64
N HIS A 81 0.32 2.96 -8.47
CA HIS A 81 0.70 4.24 -9.06
C HIS A 81 0.64 4.21 -10.60
N GLU A 82 1.15 3.14 -11.22
CA GLU A 82 1.09 2.91 -12.67
C GLU A 82 -0.34 2.70 -13.16
N GLN A 83 -1.15 1.91 -12.44
CA GLN A 83 -2.58 1.71 -12.72
C GLN A 83 -3.40 3.00 -12.60
N GLN A 84 -2.95 3.95 -11.78
CA GLN A 84 -3.53 5.28 -11.68
C GLN A 84 -2.90 6.28 -12.66
N LEU A 85 -2.24 5.80 -13.72
CA LEU A 85 -1.66 6.62 -14.79
C LEU A 85 -0.70 7.68 -14.26
N HIS A 86 0.17 7.28 -13.34
CA HIS A 86 1.16 8.16 -12.71
C HIS A 86 0.56 9.33 -11.91
N ALA A 87 -0.64 9.12 -11.36
CA ALA A 87 -1.29 10.07 -10.48
C ALA A 87 -0.42 10.53 -9.30
N GLY A 88 -0.75 11.70 -8.77
CA GLY A 88 -0.09 12.28 -7.61
C GLY A 88 -0.18 11.41 -6.34
N ILE A 89 0.54 11.85 -5.30
CA ILE A 89 0.70 11.10 -4.04
C ILE A 89 -0.66 10.80 -3.38
N ASP A 90 -1.54 11.80 -3.30
CA ASP A 90 -2.80 11.65 -2.56
C ASP A 90 -3.79 10.72 -3.28
N GLN A 91 -3.87 10.80 -4.62
CA GLN A 91 -4.68 9.89 -5.42
C GLN A 91 -4.13 8.47 -5.38
N THR A 92 -2.82 8.30 -5.49
CA THR A 92 -2.16 6.99 -5.36
C THR A 92 -2.41 6.39 -3.97
N LEU A 93 -2.33 7.21 -2.90
CA LEU A 93 -2.62 6.80 -1.53
C LEU A 93 -4.08 6.36 -1.37
N ALA A 94 -5.03 7.13 -1.92
CA ALA A 94 -6.45 6.80 -1.88
C ALA A 94 -6.75 5.50 -2.63
N ALA A 95 -6.14 5.30 -3.81
CA ALA A 95 -6.27 4.07 -4.59
C ALA A 95 -5.68 2.86 -3.84
N THR A 96 -4.52 3.03 -3.21
CA THR A 96 -3.87 1.98 -2.40
C THR A 96 -4.78 1.54 -1.25
N ARG A 97 -5.43 2.50 -0.57
CA ARG A 97 -6.35 2.26 0.56
C ARG A 97 -7.61 1.47 0.22
N LYS A 98 -7.94 1.29 -1.06
CA LYS A 98 -9.05 0.41 -1.48
C LYS A 98 -8.80 -1.06 -1.16
N ARG A 99 -7.54 -1.45 -0.94
CA ARG A 99 -7.17 -2.85 -0.63
C ARG A 99 -6.13 -2.96 0.49
N PHE A 100 -5.26 -1.96 0.62
CA PHE A 100 -4.09 -2.03 1.49
C PHE A 100 -3.99 -0.81 2.41
N TRP A 101 -3.82 -1.07 3.70
CA TRP A 101 -3.52 -0.04 4.69
C TRP A 101 -2.05 -0.12 5.08
N ILE A 102 -1.24 0.77 4.51
CA ILE A 102 0.19 0.77 4.75
C ILE A 102 0.48 1.65 5.97
N THR A 103 1.17 1.11 6.97
CA THR A 103 1.69 1.89 8.12
C THR A 103 2.55 3.04 7.60
N ARG A 104 2.39 4.29 8.07
CA ARG A 104 3.07 5.46 7.47
C ARG A 104 2.85 5.58 5.94
N GLY A 105 1.69 5.16 5.45
CA GLY A 105 1.41 4.98 4.01
C GLY A 105 1.67 6.20 3.14
N ARG A 106 1.37 7.43 3.59
CA ARG A 106 1.70 8.64 2.82
C ARG A 106 3.20 8.78 2.55
N SER A 107 4.04 8.47 3.53
CA SER A 107 5.49 8.53 3.37
C SER A 107 5.99 7.44 2.41
N ALA A 108 5.45 6.22 2.52
CA ALA A 108 5.79 5.13 1.61
C ALA A 108 5.38 5.44 0.16
N VAL A 109 4.15 5.93 -0.05
CA VAL A 109 3.68 6.34 -1.38
C VAL A 109 4.53 7.48 -1.94
N LYS A 110 4.84 8.48 -1.12
CA LYS A 110 5.71 9.59 -1.51
C LYS A 110 7.10 9.12 -1.93
N GLU A 111 7.69 8.14 -1.23
CA GLU A 111 8.98 7.56 -1.61
C GLU A 111 8.92 6.93 -3.00
N VAL A 112 7.90 6.12 -3.26
CA VAL A 112 7.74 5.41 -4.54
C VAL A 112 7.49 6.38 -5.68
N VAL A 113 6.53 7.31 -5.54
CA VAL A 113 6.21 8.32 -6.57
C VAL A 113 7.43 9.20 -6.87
N ARG A 114 8.21 9.58 -5.85
CA ARG A 114 9.44 10.38 -6.06
C ARG A 114 10.56 9.62 -6.78
N LYS A 115 10.55 8.28 -6.75
CA LYS A 115 11.53 7.43 -7.44
C LYS A 115 11.04 7.01 -8.84
N CYS A 116 9.76 7.18 -9.14
CA CYS A 116 9.19 6.90 -10.45
C CYS A 116 9.87 7.71 -11.56
N VAL A 117 10.46 7.02 -12.53
CA VAL A 117 11.22 7.63 -13.63
C VAL A 117 10.32 8.48 -14.52
N VAL A 118 9.09 8.02 -14.80
CA VAL A 118 8.11 8.75 -15.61
C VAL A 118 7.74 10.07 -14.94
N CYS A 119 7.36 10.05 -13.65
CA CYS A 119 7.03 11.26 -12.91
C CYS A 119 8.23 12.22 -12.81
N ARG A 120 9.44 11.70 -12.56
CA ARG A 120 10.65 12.52 -12.52
C ARG A 120 10.90 13.24 -13.83
N ARG A 121 10.74 12.54 -14.97
CA ARG A 121 10.90 13.15 -16.30
C ARG A 121 9.86 14.23 -16.57
N VAL A 122 8.59 13.98 -16.23
CA VAL A 122 7.49 14.93 -16.48
C VAL A 122 7.59 16.16 -15.58
N THR A 123 8.09 16.02 -14.36
CA THR A 123 8.23 17.12 -13.39
C THR A 123 9.61 17.77 -13.39
N ALA A 124 10.53 17.31 -14.23
CA ALA A 124 11.86 17.90 -14.36
C ALA A 124 11.75 19.34 -14.85
N ARG A 125 12.52 20.24 -14.23
CA ARG A 125 12.63 21.61 -14.74
C ARG A 125 13.38 21.60 -16.07
N PRO A 126 13.00 22.45 -17.03
CA PRO A 126 13.81 22.70 -18.22
C PRO A 126 15.22 23.10 -17.81
N PHE A 127 16.19 22.77 -18.66
CA PHE A 127 17.55 23.29 -18.50
C PHE A 127 17.52 24.81 -18.67
N GLU A 128 18.00 25.54 -17.66
CA GLU A 128 18.15 27.00 -17.74
C GLU A 128 19.55 27.31 -18.27
N GLN A 129 19.61 28.01 -19.40
CA GLN A 129 20.87 28.52 -19.95
C GLN A 129 21.43 29.60 -19.01
N GLN A 130 22.66 29.45 -18.56
CA GLN A 130 23.36 30.55 -17.86
C GLN A 130 23.71 31.63 -18.87
N MET A 131 23.18 32.83 -18.68
CA MET A 131 23.57 34.04 -19.43
C MET A 131 24.74 34.70 -18.70
N ALA A 132 25.70 35.25 -19.45
CA ALA A 132 26.84 35.95 -18.89
C ALA A 132 26.40 37.24 -18.17
N GLU A 133 27.12 37.60 -17.09
CA GLU A 133 26.96 38.88 -16.37
C GLU A 133 27.36 40.09 -17.21
#